data_AF-A0A7C7QEP9-F1
#
_entry.id   AF-A0A7C7QEP9-F1
#
_cell.length_a   1.000
_cell.length_b   1.000
_cell.length_c   1.000
_cell.angle_alpha   90.00
_cell.angle_beta   90.00
_cell.angle_gamma   90.00
#
_symmetry.space_group_name_H-M   'P 1'
#
loop_
_entity.id
_entity.type
_entity.pdbx_description
1 polymer ?
#
loop_
_entity_poly.entity_id
_entity_poly.type
_entity_poly.pdbx_seq_one_letter_code
_entity_poly.pdbx_strand_id
1 'polypeptide(L)' 'PPIRMSLEQALEFIDDDELVEVTPRHIRLRKKLLQEHERKKASRAAAG' A
#
# COMPACT_ATOMS: atom_id res chain seq x y z
N PRO A 1 -8.29 3.85 -19.69
CA PRO A 1 -8.74 4.82 -18.66
C PRO A 1 -8.25 4.42 -17.26
N PRO A 2 -7.89 5.37 -16.38
CA PRO A 2 -7.47 5.06 -15.02
C PRO A 2 -8.63 4.49 -14.19
N ILE A 3 -8.34 3.47 -13.38
CA ILE A 3 -9.30 2.95 -12.40
C ILE A 3 -9.42 3.97 -11.27
N ARG A 4 -10.63 4.45 -11.01
CA ARG A 4 -10.93 5.31 -9.87
C ARG A 4 -11.51 4.45 -8.77
N MET A 5 -10.82 4.40 -7.63
CA MET A 5 -11.27 3.70 -6.43
C MET A 5 -11.90 4.70 -5.45
N SER A 6 -12.99 4.29 -4.80
CA SER A 6 -13.46 4.96 -3.58
C SER A 6 -12.53 4.66 -2.40
N LEU A 7 -12.76 5.31 -1.26
CA LEU A 7 -11.99 5.03 -0.04
C LEU A 7 -12.21 3.60 0.43
N GLU A 8 -13.46 3.14 0.43
CA GLU A 8 -13.87 1.80 0.84
C GLU A 8 -13.24 0.74 -0.07
N GLN A 9 -13.30 0.96 -1.40
CA GLN A 9 -12.65 0.07 -2.36
C GLN A 9 -11.14 0.01 -2.18
N ALA A 10 -10.49 1.14 -1.87
CA ALA A 10 -9.06 1.18 -1.59
C ALA A 10 -8.70 0.42 -0.30
N LEU A 11 -9.54 0.52 0.74
CA LEU A 11 -9.36 -0.19 2.01
C LEU A 11 -9.54 -1.70 1.87
N GLU A 12 -10.48 -2.15 1.04
CA GLU A 12 -10.69 -3.57 0.73
C GLU A 12 -9.58 -4.15 -0.16
N PHE A 13 -8.90 -3.30 -0.93
CA PHE A 13 -7.91 -3.73 -1.92
C PHE A 13 -6.50 -3.93 -1.35
N ILE A 14 -6.09 -3.18 -0.31
CA ILE A 14 -4.70 -3.19 0.18
C ILE A 14 -4.34 -4.46 0.95
N ASP A 15 -3.07 -4.86 0.83
CA ASP A 15 -2.47 -5.91 1.64
C ASP A 15 -1.87 -5.42 2.96
N ASP A 16 -1.45 -6.35 3.83
CA ASP A 16 -0.80 -6.07 5.11
C ASP A 16 0.52 -5.30 5.00
N ASP A 17 1.20 -5.30 3.85
CA ASP A 17 2.41 -4.51 3.62
C ASP A 17 2.15 -3.18 2.88
N GLU A 18 0.87 -2.81 2.73
CA GLU A 18 0.38 -1.63 2.01
C GLU A 18 -0.37 -0.66 2.92
N LEU A 19 -0.59 0.55 2.39
CA LEU A 19 -1.30 1.65 3.03
C LEU A 19 -2.13 2.42 2.01
N VAL A 20 -3.28 2.90 2.47
CA VAL A 20 -4.06 3.93 1.78
C VAL A 20 -3.64 5.29 2.33
N GLU A 21 -3.04 6.13 1.48
CA GLU A 21 -2.72 7.51 1.79
C GLU A 21 -3.89 8.40 1.41
N VAL A 22 -4.49 9.05 2.40
CA VAL A 22 -5.66 9.91 2.23
C VAL A 22 -5.27 11.37 2.44
N THR A 23 -5.64 12.20 1.47
CA THR A 23 -5.61 13.66 1.57
C THR A 23 -6.99 14.21 1.19
N PRO A 24 -7.34 15.47 1.50
CA PRO A 24 -8.68 16.00 1.19
C PRO A 24 -9.09 15.93 -0.28
N ARG A 25 -8.13 15.79 -1.20
CA ARG A 25 -8.39 15.77 -2.66
C ARG A 25 -7.99 14.48 -3.36
N HIS A 26 -7.25 13.59 -2.69
CA HIS A 26 -6.68 12.41 -3.32
C HIS A 26 -6.60 11.23 -2.36
N ILE A 27 -6.83 10.05 -2.93
CA ILE A 27 -6.61 8.75 -2.31
C ILE A 27 -5.54 8.05 -3.14
N ARG A 28 -4.50 7.54 -2.50
CA ARG A 28 -3.37 6.85 -3.17
C ARG A 28 -3.05 5.55 -2.44
N LEU A 29 -2.68 4.53 -3.21
CA LEU A 29 -2.15 3.28 -2.66
C LEU A 29 -0.63 3.33 -2.64
N ARG A 30 -0.02 2.85 -1.56
CA ARG A 30 1.44 2.79 -1.41
C ARG A 30 1.88 1.63 -0.53
N LYS A 31 3.11 1.16 -0.72
CA LYS A 31 3.74 0.21 0.20
C LYS A 31 4.08 0.89 1.54
N LYS A 32 3.99 0.14 2.64
CA LYS A 32 4.50 0.55 3.96
C LYS A 32 5.98 0.90 3.88
N LEU A 33 6.76 0.04 3.22
CA LEU A 33 8.16 0.25 2.92
C LEU A 33 8.30 0.73 1.47
N LEU A 34 8.66 2.00 1.30
CA LEU A 34 8.76 2.64 0.00
C LEU A 34 9.92 2.09 -0.82
N GLN A 35 11.05 1.81 -0.17
CA GLN A 35 12.25 1.35 -0.86
C GLN A 35 12.22 -0.16 -1.07
N GLU A 36 12.60 -0.62 -2.27
CA GLU A 36 12.51 -2.03 -2.62
C GLU A 36 13.41 -2.92 -1.76
N HIS A 37 14.61 -2.45 -1.42
CA HIS A 37 15.53 -3.22 -0.60
C HIS A 37 15.03 -3.38 0.84
N GLU A 38 14.31 -2.38 1.37
CA GLU A 38 13.67 -2.48 2.68
C GLU A 38 12.56 -3.53 2.68
N ARG A 39 11.74 -3.57 1.61
CA ARG A 39 10.73 -4.63 1.42
C ARG A 39 11.36 -6.02 1.41
N LYS A 40 12.41 -6.23 0.62
CA LYS A 40 13.13 -7.51 0.53
C LYS A 40 13.73 -7.93 1.87
N LYS A 41 14.19 -6.97 2.68
CA LYS A 41 14.71 -7.25 4.02
C LYS A 41 13.60 -7.66 4.97
N ALA A 42 12.48 -6.94 4.97
CA ALA A 42 11.33 -7.22 5.83
C ALA A 42 10.67 -8.57 5.50
N SER A 43 10.51 -8.91 4.21
CA SER A 43 9.92 -10.18 3.81
C SER A 43 10.75 -11.39 4.25
N ARG A 44 12.09 -11.27 4.22
CA ARG A 44 13.00 -12.32 4.73
C ARG A 44 12.93 -12.47 6.24
N ALA A 45 12.81 -11.36 6.97
CA ALA A 45 12.71 -11.37 8.43
C ALA A 45 11.39 -11.98 8.92
N ALA A 46 10.30 -11.85 8.16
CA ALA A 46 9.01 -12.43 8.49
C ALA A 46 8.90 -13.94 8.16
N ALA A 47 9.84 -14.49 7.38
CA ALA A 47 9.82 -15.89 6.94
C ALA A 47 10.68 -16.82 7.81
N GLY A 48 11.38 -16.30 8.82
CA GLY A 48 12.16 -17.06 9.80
C GLY A 48 11.50 -17.00 11.16
#